data_AF-E6RCK9-F1
#
_entry.id   AF-E6RCK9-F1
#
_cell.length_a   1.000
_cell.length_b   1.000
_cell.length_c   1.000
_cell.angle_alpha   90.00
_cell.angle_beta   90.00
_cell.angle_gamma   90.00
#
_symmetry.space_group_name_H-M   'P 1'
#
loop_
_entity.id
_entity.type
_entity.pdbx_description
1 polymer ?
#
loop_
_entity_poly.entity_id
_entity_poly.type
_entity_poly.pdbx_seq_one_letter_code
_entity_poly.pdbx_strand_id
1 'polypeptide(L)'
;MEDSYDLLRGRLVNLAPIAEVHDLILDELARIAPTKYLLLSRYHYNRILPSLYETFTIPYHYEKALAGTKPFTATKIQAFSHVKQLYIAIGSDAKWQIPEGERESLPSFRRVLTNFVRKHRPVFPQLEEIGFPESLGYPPFDDSCDHNFWDIMFSSIPSFCRVSIHFVKPNEEEFTGNVERSKLQLLYNVASRNLSLYIHRRNNGTTTLNRIITWTINGKSHSALDYHILNANLEDLISPIYGKKDKDGILRVTGPTTESLRNRLHDNLDLWQEGMYKMMFADTADWNYKERYQVSVALCNSAGSGKISEV
;
A
#
# COMPACT_ATOMS: atom_id res chain seq x y z
N MET A 1 -12.33 43.54 -63.48
CA MET A 1 -12.14 42.10 -63.26
C MET A 1 -11.42 41.98 -61.93
N GLU A 2 -12.18 42.14 -60.86
CA GLU A 2 -11.65 42.19 -59.50
C GLU A 2 -12.71 41.51 -58.62
N ASP A 3 -12.88 40.22 -58.86
CA ASP A 3 -13.73 39.34 -58.07
C ASP A 3 -13.07 37.96 -58.14
N SER A 4 -13.00 37.29 -56.99
CA SER A 4 -12.55 35.88 -56.81
C SER A 4 -11.19 35.65 -56.13
N TYR A 5 -10.89 36.34 -55.02
CA TYR A 5 -9.94 35.79 -54.03
C TYR A 5 -10.43 35.78 -52.56
N ASP A 6 -11.60 36.34 -52.24
CA ASP A 6 -12.02 36.49 -50.82
C ASP A 6 -13.08 35.49 -50.32
N LEU A 7 -13.54 34.55 -51.15
CA LEU A 7 -14.61 33.60 -50.76
C LEU A 7 -14.12 32.25 -50.20
N LEU A 8 -12.80 32.04 -50.07
CA LEU A 8 -12.22 30.79 -49.56
C LEU A 8 -11.23 30.98 -48.40
N ARG A 9 -11.29 32.09 -47.65
CA ARG A 9 -10.84 32.08 -46.25
C ARG A 9 -11.91 31.37 -45.45
N GLY A 10 -11.84 30.05 -45.44
CA GLY A 10 -12.65 29.19 -44.58
C GLY A 10 -12.72 29.81 -43.19
N ARG A 11 -13.93 30.09 -42.72
CA ARG A 11 -14.20 30.42 -41.32
C ARG A 11 -13.48 29.35 -40.49
N LEU A 12 -12.32 29.69 -39.94
CA LEU A 12 -11.74 28.96 -38.82
C LEU A 12 -12.81 29.07 -37.73
N VAL A 13 -13.57 27.99 -37.56
CA VAL A 13 -14.57 27.89 -36.50
C VAL A 13 -13.79 28.05 -35.21
N ASN A 14 -13.98 29.20 -34.55
CA ASN A 14 -13.32 29.45 -33.27
C ASN A 14 -13.89 28.44 -32.28
N LEU A 15 -13.08 27.46 -31.90
CA LEU A 15 -13.44 26.41 -30.94
C LEU A 15 -13.36 26.89 -29.48
N ALA A 16 -12.97 28.14 -29.23
CA ALA A 16 -12.93 28.72 -27.87
C ALA A 16 -14.22 28.52 -27.06
N PRO A 17 -15.45 28.62 -27.62
CA PRO A 17 -16.69 28.40 -26.86
C PRO A 17 -16.89 26.95 -26.42
N ILE A 18 -16.23 26.00 -27.10
CA ILE A 18 -16.36 24.57 -26.83
C ILE A 18 -15.15 24.03 -26.07
N ALA A 19 -14.08 24.82 -25.89
CA ALA A 19 -12.84 24.37 -25.25
C ALA A 19 -13.07 23.85 -23.82
N GLU A 20 -13.93 24.51 -23.05
CA GLU A 20 -14.29 24.09 -21.68
C GLU A 20 -15.08 22.77 -21.65
N VAL A 21 -15.95 22.55 -22.65
CA VAL A 21 -16.76 21.32 -22.75
C VAL A 21 -15.98 20.19 -23.42
N HIS A 22 -15.03 20.54 -24.29
CA HIS A 22 -14.20 19.59 -25.02
C HIS A 22 -13.36 18.76 -24.06
N ASP A 23 -12.76 19.40 -23.06
CA ASP A 23 -12.02 18.72 -22.00
C ASP A 23 -12.92 17.78 -21.18
N LEU A 24 -14.18 18.16 -20.88
CA LEU A 24 -15.14 17.30 -20.18
C LEU A 24 -15.55 16.08 -21.01
N ILE A 25 -15.81 16.26 -22.32
CA ILE A 25 -16.11 15.16 -23.25
C ILE A 25 -14.91 14.22 -23.34
N LEU A 26 -13.71 14.78 -23.41
CA LEU A 26 -12.46 14.03 -23.49
C LEU A 26 -12.19 13.25 -22.21
N ASP A 27 -12.43 13.83 -21.03
CA ASP A 27 -12.29 13.15 -19.74
C ASP A 27 -13.31 11.99 -19.62
N GLU A 28 -14.52 12.15 -20.15
CA GLU A 28 -15.52 11.07 -20.17
C GLU A 28 -15.16 9.98 -21.19
N LEU A 29 -14.60 10.33 -22.36
CA LEU A 29 -14.06 9.36 -23.31
C LEU A 29 -12.85 8.59 -22.76
N ALA A 30 -12.00 9.28 -21.99
CA ALA A 30 -10.91 8.70 -21.22
C ALA A 30 -11.41 7.64 -20.23
N ARG A 31 -12.57 7.87 -19.61
CA ARG A 31 -13.21 6.92 -18.70
C ARG A 31 -13.82 5.70 -19.42
N ILE A 32 -14.48 5.93 -20.56
CA ILE A 32 -15.19 4.88 -21.31
C ILE A 32 -14.21 3.99 -22.10
N ALA A 33 -13.21 4.58 -22.75
CA ALA A 33 -12.27 3.86 -23.60
C ALA A 33 -10.82 4.39 -23.42
N PRO A 34 -10.18 4.13 -22.26
CA PRO A 34 -8.87 4.69 -21.91
C PRO A 34 -7.80 4.40 -22.97
N THR A 35 -7.78 3.18 -23.50
CA THR A 35 -6.78 2.77 -24.50
C THR A 35 -6.92 3.54 -25.82
N LYS A 36 -8.14 3.83 -26.26
CA LYS A 36 -8.38 4.62 -27.48
C LYS A 36 -8.01 6.08 -27.26
N TYR A 37 -8.35 6.60 -26.08
CA TYR A 37 -8.02 7.97 -25.67
C TYR A 37 -6.50 8.23 -25.62
N LEU A 38 -5.75 7.29 -25.03
CA LEU A 38 -4.28 7.34 -24.96
C LEU A 38 -3.60 7.44 -26.34
N LEU A 39 -4.24 6.91 -27.39
CA LEU A 39 -3.71 6.90 -28.75
C LEU A 39 -4.04 8.16 -29.56
N LEU A 40 -4.90 9.05 -29.04
CA LEU A 40 -5.35 10.24 -29.78
C LEU A 40 -4.22 11.25 -30.01
N SER A 41 -3.44 11.57 -28.98
CA SER A 41 -2.24 12.40 -29.11
C SER A 41 -1.36 12.35 -27.86
N ARG A 42 -0.14 12.89 -27.95
CA ARG A 42 0.78 13.05 -26.80
C ARG A 42 0.18 13.92 -25.69
N TYR A 43 -0.63 14.92 -26.04
CA TYR A 43 -1.34 15.75 -25.06
C TYR A 43 -2.31 14.90 -24.23
N HIS A 44 -3.17 14.12 -24.88
CA HIS A 44 -4.14 13.24 -24.20
C HIS A 44 -3.43 12.16 -23.37
N TYR A 45 -2.37 11.56 -23.92
CA TYR A 45 -1.51 10.64 -23.19
C TYR A 45 -1.01 11.27 -21.88
N ASN A 46 -0.37 12.44 -21.94
CA ASN A 46 0.18 13.12 -20.77
C ASN A 46 -0.89 13.58 -19.77
N ARG A 47 -2.09 13.95 -20.25
CA ARG A 47 -3.19 14.44 -19.40
C ARG A 47 -3.77 13.34 -18.51
N ILE A 48 -4.02 12.16 -19.07
CA ILE A 48 -4.67 11.07 -18.33
C ILE A 48 -3.67 10.19 -17.57
N LEU A 49 -2.39 10.24 -17.94
CA LEU A 49 -1.35 9.39 -17.35
C LEU A 49 -1.34 9.44 -15.80
N PRO A 50 -1.46 10.62 -15.14
CA PRO A 50 -1.48 10.67 -13.69
C PRO A 50 -2.64 9.89 -13.08
N SER A 51 -3.84 10.02 -13.63
CA SER A 51 -5.03 9.33 -13.14
C SER A 51 -4.98 7.83 -13.40
N LEU A 52 -4.45 7.40 -14.56
CA LEU A 52 -4.34 5.97 -14.88
C LEU A 52 -3.30 5.23 -14.05
N TYR A 53 -2.21 5.91 -13.69
CA TYR A 53 -1.08 5.31 -12.99
C TYR A 53 -1.00 5.67 -11.51
N GLU A 54 -1.98 6.41 -10.96
CA GLU A 54 -2.04 6.75 -9.54
C GLU A 54 -1.93 5.50 -8.65
N THR A 55 -2.66 4.44 -9.02
CA THR A 55 -2.57 3.12 -8.40
C THR A 55 -1.95 2.12 -9.37
N PHE A 56 -0.87 1.45 -8.97
CA PHE A 56 -0.21 0.42 -9.75
C PHE A 56 -0.11 -0.89 -8.97
N THR A 57 -0.48 -1.99 -9.63
CA THR A 57 -0.43 -3.33 -9.04
C THR A 57 0.57 -4.19 -9.80
N ILE A 58 1.52 -4.76 -9.06
CA ILE A 58 2.41 -5.82 -9.52
C ILE A 58 1.81 -7.14 -9.06
N PRO A 59 1.04 -7.85 -9.91
CA PRO A 59 0.49 -9.13 -9.55
C PRO A 59 1.59 -10.16 -9.36
N TYR A 60 1.24 -11.27 -8.70
CA TYR A 60 2.16 -12.37 -8.48
C TYR A 60 2.77 -12.92 -9.78
N HIS A 61 1.94 -13.10 -10.81
CA HIS A 61 2.38 -13.37 -12.18
C HIS A 61 2.86 -12.05 -12.83
N TYR A 62 3.97 -11.54 -12.31
CA TYR A 62 4.57 -10.24 -12.59
C TYR A 62 4.96 -10.04 -14.06
N GLU A 63 5.08 -11.12 -14.82
CA GLU A 63 5.60 -11.13 -16.19
C GLU A 63 4.89 -10.10 -17.04
N LYS A 64 3.56 -9.95 -16.96
CA LYS A 64 2.84 -8.95 -17.75
C LYS A 64 3.01 -7.52 -17.24
N ALA A 65 3.14 -7.31 -15.93
CA ALA A 65 3.33 -5.98 -15.33
C ALA A 65 4.76 -5.45 -15.55
N LEU A 66 5.74 -6.36 -15.52
CA LEU A 66 7.16 -6.07 -15.68
C LEU A 66 7.69 -6.44 -17.08
N ALA A 67 6.86 -6.95 -18.01
CA ALA A 67 7.23 -7.20 -19.40
C ALA A 67 7.46 -5.91 -20.19
N GLY A 68 8.28 -6.04 -21.24
CA GLY A 68 8.60 -4.95 -22.18
C GLY A 68 9.58 -3.90 -21.61
N THR A 69 10.42 -4.28 -20.65
CA THR A 69 11.19 -3.37 -19.79
C THR A 69 12.69 -3.37 -20.02
N LYS A 70 13.15 -3.88 -21.17
CA LYS A 70 14.57 -3.89 -21.52
C LYS A 70 14.81 -3.17 -22.85
N PRO A 71 15.25 -1.90 -22.82
CA PRO A 71 15.17 -0.93 -21.71
C PRO A 71 13.74 -0.38 -21.51
N PHE A 72 13.47 0.22 -20.34
CA PHE A 72 12.24 1.00 -20.16
C PHE A 72 12.21 2.16 -21.14
N THR A 73 11.10 2.32 -21.87
CA THR A 73 10.87 3.54 -22.64
C THR A 73 10.69 4.71 -21.67
N ALA A 74 11.10 5.91 -22.09
CA ALA A 74 10.88 7.14 -21.31
C ALA A 74 9.41 7.29 -20.88
N THR A 75 8.50 6.82 -21.73
CA THR A 75 7.05 6.73 -21.52
C THR A 75 6.67 5.91 -20.27
N LYS A 76 7.28 4.74 -20.04
CA LYS A 76 6.98 3.91 -18.87
C LYS A 76 7.58 4.47 -17.59
N ILE A 77 8.74 5.13 -17.67
CA ILE A 77 9.33 5.86 -16.53
C ILE A 77 8.43 7.04 -16.15
N GLN A 78 7.95 7.79 -17.14
CA GLN A 78 7.01 8.88 -16.92
C GLN A 78 5.71 8.36 -16.27
N ALA A 79 5.18 7.24 -16.74
CA ALA A 79 4.00 6.61 -16.14
C ALA A 79 4.23 6.26 -14.66
N PHE A 80 5.36 5.62 -14.34
CA PHE A 80 5.71 5.27 -12.96
C PHE A 80 5.98 6.48 -12.05
N SER A 81 6.34 7.63 -12.62
CA SER A 81 6.52 8.86 -11.85
C SER A 81 5.22 9.37 -11.20
N HIS A 82 4.06 8.94 -11.68
CA HIS A 82 2.74 9.32 -11.17
C HIS A 82 2.15 8.30 -10.16
N VAL A 83 2.86 7.21 -9.88
CA VAL A 83 2.36 6.18 -8.94
C VAL A 83 2.43 6.72 -7.52
N LYS A 84 1.27 6.79 -6.88
CA LYS A 84 1.11 7.11 -5.45
C LYS A 84 0.87 5.88 -4.60
N GLN A 85 0.15 4.89 -5.14
CA GLN A 85 -0.19 3.65 -4.46
C GLN A 85 0.37 2.45 -5.23
N LEU A 86 1.22 1.66 -4.58
CA LEU A 86 1.82 0.46 -5.17
C LEU A 86 1.38 -0.79 -4.42
N TYR A 87 0.70 -1.72 -5.10
CA TYR A 87 0.32 -3.01 -4.52
C TYR A 87 1.17 -4.14 -5.11
N ILE A 88 1.82 -4.94 -4.27
CA ILE A 88 2.75 -5.99 -4.68
C ILE A 88 2.21 -7.36 -4.27
N ALA A 89 2.19 -8.29 -5.22
CA ALA A 89 1.66 -9.65 -5.04
C ALA A 89 0.20 -9.69 -4.53
N ILE A 90 -0.55 -8.63 -4.82
CA ILE A 90 -1.99 -8.53 -4.59
C ILE A 90 -2.68 -8.70 -5.94
N GLY A 91 -3.64 -9.61 -6.02
CA GLY A 91 -4.28 -9.96 -7.29
C GLY A 91 -5.41 -9.00 -7.68
N SER A 92 -5.72 -8.96 -8.99
CA SER A 92 -6.86 -8.22 -9.57
C SER A 92 -8.24 -8.70 -9.10
N ASP A 93 -8.31 -9.83 -8.40
CA ASP A 93 -9.55 -10.43 -7.89
C ASP A 93 -9.72 -10.22 -6.36
N ALA A 94 -9.20 -9.13 -5.79
CA ALA A 94 -9.16 -8.91 -4.34
C ALA A 94 -8.49 -10.06 -3.56
N LYS A 95 -7.51 -10.72 -4.19
CA LYS A 95 -6.70 -11.76 -3.54
C LYS A 95 -5.60 -11.07 -2.75
N TRP A 96 -5.83 -10.94 -1.44
CA TRP A 96 -4.93 -10.36 -0.46
C TRP A 96 -3.91 -11.36 0.11
N GLN A 97 -3.67 -12.47 -0.61
CA GLN A 97 -2.74 -13.53 -0.21
C GLN A 97 -2.16 -14.22 -1.45
N ILE A 98 -0.91 -14.66 -1.36
CA ILE A 98 -0.26 -15.54 -2.34
C ILE A 98 -0.77 -16.98 -2.17
N PRO A 99 -1.28 -17.65 -3.22
CA PRO A 99 -1.72 -19.04 -3.14
C PRO A 99 -0.65 -19.96 -2.56
N GLU A 100 -1.04 -20.98 -1.77
CA GLU A 100 -0.06 -21.83 -1.08
C GLU A 100 0.86 -22.60 -2.03
N GLY A 101 0.31 -23.15 -3.13
CA GLY A 101 1.08 -23.84 -4.16
C GLY A 101 2.00 -22.94 -4.98
N GLU A 102 1.91 -21.62 -4.82
CA GLU A 102 2.75 -20.66 -5.50
C GLU A 102 3.93 -20.20 -4.64
N ARG A 103 4.02 -20.58 -3.35
CA ARG A 103 5.07 -20.08 -2.44
C ARG A 103 6.49 -20.41 -2.89
N GLU A 104 6.69 -21.51 -3.62
CA GLU A 104 7.99 -21.93 -4.14
C GLU A 104 8.57 -20.95 -5.20
N SER A 105 7.70 -20.18 -5.85
CA SER A 105 8.08 -19.17 -6.85
C SER A 105 8.46 -17.81 -6.22
N LEU A 106 8.26 -17.62 -4.90
CA LEU A 106 8.51 -16.35 -4.22
C LEU A 106 9.96 -15.85 -4.30
N PRO A 107 11.00 -16.69 -4.14
CA PRO A 107 12.39 -16.23 -4.25
C PRO A 107 12.68 -15.64 -5.64
N SER A 108 12.16 -16.28 -6.70
CA SER A 108 12.30 -15.79 -8.07
C SER A 108 11.59 -14.46 -8.27
N PHE A 109 10.36 -14.32 -7.77
CA PHE A 109 9.61 -13.06 -7.77
C PHE A 109 10.37 -11.93 -7.05
N ARG A 110 10.85 -12.18 -5.82
CA ARG A 110 11.62 -11.21 -5.02
C ARG A 110 12.90 -10.78 -5.71
N ARG A 111 13.62 -11.73 -6.34
CA ARG A 111 14.83 -11.44 -7.10
C ARG A 111 14.56 -10.54 -8.29
N VAL A 112 13.50 -10.80 -9.05
CA VAL A 112 13.12 -9.95 -10.20
C VAL A 112 12.76 -8.55 -9.74
N LEU A 113 11.94 -8.44 -8.69
CA LEU A 113 11.53 -7.14 -8.16
C LEU A 113 12.72 -6.36 -7.58
N THR A 114 13.62 -7.04 -6.85
CA THR A 114 14.89 -6.49 -6.37
C THR A 114 15.71 -5.90 -7.50
N ASN A 115 15.90 -6.66 -8.59
CA ASN A 115 16.67 -6.21 -9.74
C ASN A 115 16.01 -5.05 -10.47
N PHE A 116 14.68 -5.07 -10.59
CA PHE A 116 13.89 -3.98 -11.15
C PHE A 116 14.11 -2.69 -10.35
N VAL A 117 13.94 -2.76 -9.04
CA VAL A 117 14.07 -1.61 -8.15
C VAL A 117 15.51 -1.09 -8.10
N ARG A 118 16.52 -1.96 -8.01
CA ARG A 118 17.94 -1.56 -8.03
C ARG A 118 18.34 -0.79 -9.28
N LYS A 119 17.83 -1.19 -10.44
CA LYS A 119 18.25 -0.64 -11.73
C LYS A 119 17.64 0.75 -12.02
N HIS A 120 16.54 1.11 -11.37
CA HIS A 120 15.70 2.23 -11.80
C HIS A 120 15.37 3.24 -10.67
N ARG A 121 16.25 3.40 -9.67
CA ARG A 121 15.98 4.27 -8.50
C ARG A 121 16.06 5.77 -8.83
N PRO A 122 15.13 6.61 -8.34
CA PRO A 122 13.83 6.24 -7.76
C PRO A 122 12.80 5.88 -8.85
N VAL A 123 12.13 4.73 -8.69
CA VAL A 123 11.13 4.25 -9.67
C VAL A 123 9.79 4.98 -9.47
N PHE A 124 9.42 5.21 -8.20
CA PHE A 124 8.14 5.76 -7.78
C PHE A 124 8.39 6.97 -6.86
N PRO A 125 8.77 8.13 -7.40
CA PRO A 125 9.14 9.31 -6.61
C PRO A 125 7.97 9.91 -5.83
N GLN A 126 6.74 9.73 -6.29
CA GLN A 126 5.50 10.24 -5.66
C GLN A 126 4.81 9.18 -4.79
N LEU A 127 5.50 8.09 -4.44
CA LEU A 127 4.88 6.99 -3.72
C LEU A 127 4.48 7.39 -2.30
N GLU A 128 3.18 7.33 -2.04
CA GLU A 128 2.55 7.64 -0.75
C GLU A 128 2.24 6.36 0.03
N GLU A 129 1.91 5.26 -0.64
CA GLU A 129 1.58 3.97 -0.02
C GLU A 129 2.15 2.78 -0.81
N ILE A 130 2.72 1.80 -0.08
CA ILE A 130 3.10 0.49 -0.62
C ILE A 130 2.39 -0.62 0.13
N GLY A 131 1.57 -1.41 -0.55
CA GLY A 131 0.79 -2.51 0.02
C GLY A 131 1.27 -3.89 -0.43
N PHE A 132 1.33 -4.86 0.49
CA PHE A 132 1.65 -6.25 0.18
C PHE A 132 1.01 -7.24 1.16
N PRO A 133 0.80 -8.51 0.76
CA PRO A 133 0.25 -9.52 1.67
C PRO A 133 1.30 -9.94 2.70
N GLU A 134 0.86 -10.30 3.90
CA GLU A 134 1.74 -10.83 4.97
C GLU A 134 2.59 -12.01 4.46
N SER A 135 2.02 -12.86 3.59
CA SER A 135 2.71 -14.00 2.98
C SER A 135 3.96 -13.60 2.17
N LEU A 136 4.04 -12.38 1.65
CA LEU A 136 5.24 -11.87 0.97
C LEU A 136 6.35 -11.50 1.96
N GLY A 137 6.04 -11.36 3.25
CA GLY A 137 7.01 -11.07 4.30
C GLY A 137 7.85 -12.27 4.76
N TYR A 138 7.41 -13.50 4.49
CA TYR A 138 8.06 -14.71 5.02
C TYR A 138 9.30 -15.08 4.20
N PRO A 139 10.54 -15.00 4.73
CA PRO A 139 11.67 -15.63 4.05
C PRO A 139 11.35 -17.12 3.81
N PRO A 140 11.75 -17.71 2.67
CA PRO A 140 11.82 -19.16 2.58
C PRO A 140 12.71 -19.65 3.74
N PHE A 141 12.39 -20.83 4.27
CA PHE A 141 13.12 -21.42 5.40
C PHE A 141 14.61 -21.70 5.11
N ASP A 142 15.04 -21.52 3.86
CA ASP A 142 16.42 -21.64 3.41
C ASP A 142 16.59 -20.69 2.22
N ASP A 143 17.30 -19.56 2.39
CA ASP A 143 18.25 -19.05 1.39
C ASP A 143 18.83 -17.67 1.76
N SER A 144 20.16 -17.62 1.74
CA SER A 144 21.03 -16.44 1.95
C SER A 144 20.78 -15.26 1.00
N CYS A 145 19.99 -15.45 -0.07
CA CYS A 145 19.75 -14.45 -1.11
C CYS A 145 18.57 -13.50 -0.82
N ASP A 146 17.71 -13.80 0.16
CA ASP A 146 16.48 -13.05 0.44
C ASP A 146 16.60 -12.01 1.57
N HIS A 147 17.69 -12.02 2.35
CA HIS A 147 17.86 -11.13 3.50
C HIS A 147 17.79 -9.64 3.16
N ASN A 148 18.12 -9.26 1.93
CA ASN A 148 18.19 -7.86 1.52
C ASN A 148 16.97 -7.39 0.72
N PHE A 149 15.96 -8.24 0.45
CA PHE A 149 14.83 -7.85 -0.40
C PHE A 149 14.14 -6.58 0.13
N TRP A 150 13.73 -6.61 1.40
CA TRP A 150 13.01 -5.50 2.01
C TRP A 150 13.89 -4.27 2.23
N ASP A 151 15.17 -4.43 2.57
CA ASP A 151 16.12 -3.32 2.66
C ASP A 151 16.26 -2.59 1.32
N ILE A 152 16.34 -3.36 0.23
CA ILE A 152 16.41 -2.82 -1.12
C ILE A 152 15.10 -2.14 -1.48
N MET A 153 13.95 -2.76 -1.20
CA MET A 153 12.65 -2.16 -1.49
C MET A 153 12.47 -0.84 -0.73
N PHE A 154 12.66 -0.85 0.59
CA PHE A 154 12.42 0.31 1.44
C PHE A 154 13.47 1.41 1.30
N SER A 155 14.70 1.08 0.90
CA SER A 155 15.70 2.10 0.51
C SER A 155 15.40 2.78 -0.83
N SER A 156 14.40 2.30 -1.58
CA SER A 156 14.05 2.84 -2.91
C SER A 156 12.75 3.62 -2.94
N ILE A 157 12.02 3.64 -1.83
CA ILE A 157 10.78 4.40 -1.68
C ILE A 157 11.01 5.59 -0.74
N PRO A 158 10.21 6.66 -0.89
CA PRO A 158 10.33 7.82 -0.02
C PRO A 158 10.18 7.48 1.48
N SER A 159 10.85 8.22 2.36
CA SER A 159 10.78 8.00 3.82
C SER A 159 9.36 8.16 4.38
N PHE A 160 8.58 9.08 3.80
CA PHE A 160 7.20 9.36 4.18
C PHE A 160 6.18 8.32 3.68
N CYS A 161 6.59 7.42 2.78
CA CYS A 161 5.71 6.40 2.21
C CYS A 161 5.20 5.49 3.33
N ARG A 162 3.87 5.34 3.41
CA ARG A 162 3.18 4.43 4.31
C ARG A 162 3.33 3.00 3.81
N VAL A 163 3.55 2.07 4.74
CA VAL A 163 3.67 0.65 4.43
C VAL A 163 2.41 -0.08 4.88
N SER A 164 1.77 -0.75 3.95
CA SER A 164 0.50 -1.43 4.14
C SER A 164 0.68 -2.94 4.08
N ILE A 165 0.31 -3.63 5.15
CA ILE A 165 0.45 -5.08 5.26
C ILE A 165 -0.95 -5.68 5.33
N HIS A 166 -1.26 -6.58 4.40
CA HIS A 166 -2.56 -7.24 4.33
C HIS A 166 -2.48 -8.63 4.96
N PHE A 167 -3.19 -8.80 6.07
CA PHE A 167 -3.35 -10.07 6.78
C PHE A 167 -4.67 -10.71 6.36
N VAL A 168 -4.65 -11.99 5.99
CA VAL A 168 -5.87 -12.76 5.76
C VAL A 168 -5.99 -13.80 6.85
N LYS A 169 -6.99 -13.66 7.72
CA LYS A 169 -7.23 -14.57 8.84
C LYS A 169 -8.41 -15.51 8.56
N PRO A 170 -8.31 -16.81 8.90
CA PRO A 170 -9.44 -17.72 8.89
C PRO A 170 -10.45 -17.36 9.99
N ASN A 171 -11.67 -17.91 9.89
CA ASN A 171 -12.76 -17.67 10.85
C ASN A 171 -12.52 -18.26 12.24
N GLU A 172 -11.67 -19.27 12.36
CA GLU A 172 -11.48 -20.04 13.59
C GLU A 172 -9.99 -20.10 13.96
N GLU A 173 -9.75 -20.04 15.27
CA GLU A 173 -8.44 -19.97 15.92
C GLU A 173 -7.61 -21.22 15.65
N GLU A 174 -6.77 -21.18 14.63
CA GLU A 174 -5.57 -22.01 14.60
C GLU A 174 -4.37 -21.11 14.36
N PHE A 175 -3.90 -20.48 15.44
CA PHE A 175 -2.51 -20.04 15.50
C PHE A 175 -1.65 -21.29 15.71
N THR A 176 -1.28 -21.96 14.62
CA THR A 176 -0.25 -22.98 14.68
C THR A 176 1.11 -22.29 14.75
N GLY A 177 1.80 -22.51 15.88
CA GLY A 177 3.10 -21.94 16.20
C GLY A 177 4.17 -22.44 15.24
N ASN A 178 4.48 -21.65 14.22
CA ASN A 178 5.80 -21.63 13.57
C ASN A 178 6.06 -20.32 12.79
N VAL A 179 5.34 -19.25 13.17
CA VAL A 179 5.20 -18.01 12.39
C VAL A 179 6.09 -16.88 12.94
N GLU A 180 6.80 -17.10 14.04
CA GLU A 180 7.41 -16.04 14.85
C GLU A 180 8.68 -15.44 14.24
N ARG A 181 9.59 -16.27 13.71
CA ARG A 181 10.91 -15.80 13.26
C ARG A 181 10.85 -14.90 12.02
N SER A 182 9.96 -15.23 11.09
CA SER A 182 9.74 -14.49 9.83
C SER A 182 9.08 -13.14 10.04
N LYS A 183 8.24 -13.01 11.07
CA LYS A 183 7.62 -11.74 11.47
C LYS A 183 8.66 -10.75 11.97
N LEU A 184 9.61 -11.19 12.79
CA LEU A 184 10.64 -10.32 13.38
C LEU A 184 11.47 -9.57 12.33
N GLN A 185 11.84 -10.24 11.22
CA GLN A 185 12.64 -9.62 10.17
C GLN A 185 11.85 -8.59 9.36
N LEU A 186 10.60 -8.89 8.99
CA LEU A 186 9.74 -7.93 8.30
C LEU A 186 9.55 -6.68 9.17
N LEU A 187 9.27 -6.87 10.45
CA LEU A 187 9.08 -5.78 11.41
C LEU A 187 10.30 -4.90 11.53
N TYR A 188 11.49 -5.49 11.64
CA TYR A 188 12.73 -4.72 11.69
C TYR A 188 12.86 -3.76 10.50
N ASN A 189 12.48 -4.22 9.30
CA ASN A 189 12.60 -3.44 8.07
C ASN A 189 11.52 -2.37 7.90
N VAL A 190 10.36 -2.52 8.56
CA VAL A 190 9.24 -1.57 8.46
C VAL A 190 9.04 -0.72 9.71
N ALA A 191 9.70 -1.03 10.83
CA ALA A 191 9.40 -0.42 12.12
C ALA A 191 9.59 1.10 12.14
N SER A 192 10.55 1.61 11.36
CA SER A 192 10.80 3.05 11.19
C SER A 192 9.77 3.76 10.31
N ARG A 193 8.73 3.07 9.83
CA ARG A 193 7.74 3.58 8.89
C ARG A 193 6.37 3.74 9.53
N ASN A 194 5.56 4.61 8.93
CA ASN A 194 4.13 4.63 9.19
C ASN A 194 3.50 3.38 8.58
N LEU A 195 2.68 2.67 9.35
CA LEU A 195 2.11 1.38 8.95
C LEU A 195 0.59 1.45 8.88
N SER A 196 0.03 0.67 7.95
CA SER A 196 -1.38 0.30 7.93
C SER A 196 -1.51 -1.21 7.86
N LEU A 197 -2.09 -1.82 8.89
CA LEU A 197 -2.34 -3.24 8.97
C LEU A 197 -3.80 -3.48 8.56
N TYR A 198 -3.98 -3.98 7.35
CA TYR A 198 -5.29 -4.34 6.81
C TYR A 198 -5.59 -5.78 7.18
N ILE A 199 -6.65 -6.00 7.94
CA ILE A 199 -6.97 -7.32 8.46
C ILE A 199 -8.26 -7.76 7.79
N HIS A 200 -8.10 -8.74 6.92
CA HIS A 200 -9.14 -9.34 6.13
C HIS A 200 -9.59 -10.64 6.77
N ARG A 201 -10.88 -10.90 6.63
CA ARG A 201 -11.54 -12.11 7.10
C ARG A 201 -11.93 -12.98 5.92
N ARG A 202 -11.53 -14.25 5.95
CA ARG A 202 -11.97 -15.25 4.98
C ARG A 202 -13.20 -16.00 5.52
N ASN A 203 -14.32 -15.90 4.81
CA ASN A 203 -15.56 -16.62 5.11
C ASN A 203 -16.12 -17.29 3.86
N ASN A 204 -16.29 -18.61 3.87
CA ASN A 204 -16.87 -19.38 2.76
C ASN A 204 -16.30 -19.02 1.37
N GLY A 205 -14.98 -18.89 1.27
CA GLY A 205 -14.28 -18.52 0.02
C GLY A 205 -14.26 -17.02 -0.30
N THR A 206 -15.04 -16.19 0.40
CA THR A 206 -15.00 -14.73 0.25
C THR A 206 -14.00 -14.11 1.23
N THR A 207 -13.27 -13.08 0.78
CA THR A 207 -12.35 -12.31 1.64
C THR A 207 -12.90 -10.90 1.78
N THR A 208 -13.15 -10.47 3.02
CA THR A 208 -13.71 -9.15 3.32
C THR A 208 -12.78 -8.38 4.23
N LEU A 209 -12.61 -7.09 3.97
CA LEU A 209 -11.86 -6.21 4.87
C LEU A 209 -12.67 -6.04 6.15
N ASN A 210 -12.08 -6.44 7.27
CA ASN A 210 -12.74 -6.37 8.57
C ASN A 210 -12.30 -5.14 9.36
N ARG A 211 -11.02 -4.78 9.28
CA ARG A 211 -10.46 -3.64 10.00
C ARG A 211 -9.16 -3.14 9.39
N ILE A 212 -8.85 -1.89 9.70
CA ILE A 212 -7.58 -1.25 9.41
C ILE A 212 -7.03 -0.74 10.73
N ILE A 213 -5.78 -1.08 11.03
CA ILE A 213 -5.05 -0.56 12.19
C ILE A 213 -3.91 0.29 11.66
N THR A 214 -3.83 1.55 12.09
CA THR A 214 -2.75 2.44 11.68
C THR A 214 -1.77 2.67 12.82
N TRP A 215 -0.48 2.62 12.49
CA TRP A 215 0.62 3.00 13.34
C TRP A 215 1.31 4.20 12.72
N THR A 216 1.45 5.28 13.47
CA THR A 216 2.07 6.52 13.00
C THR A 216 3.16 6.96 13.95
N ILE A 217 4.32 7.28 13.39
CA ILE A 217 5.48 7.82 14.10
C ILE A 217 5.59 9.30 13.73
N ASN A 218 5.34 10.18 14.70
CA ASN A 218 5.47 11.61 14.49
C ASN A 218 6.91 12.05 14.67
N GLY A 219 7.48 12.77 13.70
CA GLY A 219 8.84 13.30 13.79
C GLY A 219 9.93 12.33 13.31
N LYS A 220 11.16 12.54 13.80
CA LYS A 220 12.33 11.73 13.40
C LYS A 220 12.19 10.28 13.87
N SER A 221 12.39 9.31 12.98
CA SER A 221 12.40 7.88 13.34
C SER A 221 13.77 7.44 13.88
N HIS A 222 13.78 6.44 14.76
CA HIS A 222 14.97 5.72 15.21
C HIS A 222 14.71 4.21 15.10
N SER A 223 15.23 3.57 14.04
CA SER A 223 14.86 2.20 13.64
C SER A 223 14.90 1.15 14.76
N ALA A 224 15.93 1.15 15.62
CA ALA A 224 16.02 0.15 16.70
C ALA A 224 14.97 0.37 17.81
N LEU A 225 14.85 1.59 18.32
CA LEU A 225 13.77 2.00 19.24
C LEU A 225 12.38 1.71 18.66
N ASP A 226 12.11 2.16 17.44
CA ASP A 226 10.83 1.97 16.78
C ASP A 226 10.51 0.48 16.63
N TYR A 227 11.52 -0.34 16.33
CA TYR A 227 11.38 -1.80 16.29
C TYR A 227 11.00 -2.38 17.65
N HIS A 228 11.68 -1.98 18.73
CA HIS A 228 11.35 -2.48 20.07
C HIS A 228 9.93 -2.13 20.49
N ILE A 229 9.51 -0.88 20.24
CA ILE A 229 8.18 -0.41 20.59
C ILE A 229 7.11 -1.09 19.73
N LEU A 230 7.31 -1.17 18.41
CA LEU A 230 6.37 -1.86 17.53
C LEU A 230 6.28 -3.35 17.87
N ASN A 231 7.41 -4.01 18.10
CA ASN A 231 7.46 -5.45 18.42
C ASN A 231 6.76 -5.76 19.74
N ALA A 232 6.97 -4.92 20.77
CA ALA A 232 6.30 -5.07 22.07
C ALA A 232 4.77 -4.94 21.99
N ASN A 233 4.25 -4.28 20.94
CA ASN A 233 2.82 -4.06 20.77
C ASN A 233 2.22 -4.86 19.59
N LEU A 234 3.04 -5.56 18.79
CA LEU A 234 2.58 -6.17 17.54
C LEU A 234 1.51 -7.22 17.74
N GLU A 235 1.72 -8.16 18.67
CA GLU A 235 0.78 -9.26 18.89
C GLU A 235 -0.63 -8.73 19.15
N ASP A 236 -0.74 -7.66 19.92
CA ASP A 236 -2.00 -6.98 20.18
C ASP A 236 -2.53 -6.23 18.95
N LEU A 237 -1.65 -5.57 18.18
CA LEU A 237 -2.02 -4.90 16.92
C LEU A 237 -2.57 -5.89 15.88
N ILE A 238 -2.17 -7.16 15.91
CA ILE A 238 -2.65 -8.17 14.96
C ILE A 238 -3.63 -9.18 15.58
N SER A 239 -3.88 -9.10 16.89
CA SER A 239 -4.68 -10.06 17.66
C SER A 239 -6.10 -10.18 17.11
N PRO A 240 -6.68 -11.39 17.02
CA PRO A 240 -8.04 -11.58 16.54
C PRO A 240 -9.04 -10.74 17.31
N ILE A 241 -10.07 -10.27 16.61
CA ILE A 241 -11.23 -9.75 17.30
C ILE A 241 -12.08 -10.92 17.74
N TYR A 242 -12.13 -11.17 19.04
CA TYR A 242 -13.17 -12.01 19.63
C TYR A 242 -14.52 -11.35 19.34
N GLY A 243 -15.41 -12.08 18.69
CA GLY A 243 -16.78 -11.63 18.47
C GLY A 243 -17.75 -12.59 19.12
N LYS A 244 -18.81 -12.05 19.73
CA LYS A 244 -19.99 -12.85 20.07
C LYS A 244 -20.98 -12.74 18.93
N LYS A 245 -21.54 -13.88 18.49
CA LYS A 245 -22.74 -13.86 17.68
C LYS A 245 -23.85 -13.25 18.53
N ASP A 246 -24.51 -12.21 18.02
CA ASP A 246 -25.73 -11.72 18.65
C ASP A 246 -26.89 -12.70 18.41
N LYS A 247 -28.07 -12.35 18.91
CA LYS A 247 -29.26 -13.21 18.87
C LYS A 247 -29.72 -13.55 17.45
N ASP A 248 -29.30 -12.77 16.46
CA ASP A 248 -29.62 -12.95 15.04
C ASP A 248 -28.51 -13.71 14.29
N GLY A 249 -27.50 -14.22 15.01
CA GLY A 249 -26.37 -14.94 14.44
C GLY A 249 -25.32 -14.02 13.79
N ILE A 250 -25.48 -12.70 13.89
CA ILE A 250 -24.52 -11.72 13.36
C ILE A 250 -23.34 -11.64 14.31
N LEU A 251 -22.13 -11.90 13.82
CA LEU A 251 -20.94 -11.73 14.65
C LEU A 251 -20.72 -10.24 14.94
N ARG A 252 -21.01 -9.81 16.18
CA ARG A 252 -20.59 -8.51 16.68
C ARG A 252 -19.13 -8.61 17.09
N VAL A 253 -18.30 -8.07 16.22
CA VAL A 253 -16.84 -7.99 16.32
C VAL A 253 -16.48 -7.07 17.49
N THR A 254 -16.20 -7.61 18.68
CA THR A 254 -15.73 -6.85 19.86
C THR A 254 -14.21 -6.72 19.82
N GLY A 255 -13.72 -5.86 18.92
CA GLY A 255 -12.29 -5.66 18.70
C GLY A 255 -11.70 -4.66 19.67
N PRO A 256 -10.36 -4.61 19.79
CA PRO A 256 -9.74 -3.53 20.52
C PRO A 256 -10.09 -2.21 19.83
N THR A 257 -10.59 -1.26 20.61
CA THR A 257 -10.85 0.10 20.13
C THR A 257 -9.54 0.88 20.02
N THR A 258 -9.55 1.99 19.29
CA THR A 258 -8.43 2.95 19.30
C THR A 258 -8.00 3.31 20.73
N GLU A 259 -8.97 3.55 21.62
CA GLU A 259 -8.70 3.90 23.01
C GLU A 259 -8.05 2.75 23.78
N SER A 260 -8.53 1.53 23.59
CA SER A 260 -7.96 0.34 24.24
C SER A 260 -6.50 0.09 23.83
N LEU A 261 -6.20 0.19 22.53
CA LEU A 261 -4.81 0.06 22.05
C LEU A 261 -3.92 1.21 22.51
N ARG A 262 -4.43 2.45 22.53
CA ARG A 262 -3.68 3.61 23.00
C ARG A 262 -3.32 3.47 24.48
N ASN A 263 -4.29 3.13 25.32
CA ASN A 263 -4.06 2.97 26.75
C ASN A 263 -3.01 1.89 27.01
N ARG A 264 -3.10 0.75 26.31
CA ARG A 264 -2.09 -0.31 26.41
C ARG A 264 -0.70 0.12 25.94
N LEU A 265 -0.60 0.85 24.83
CA LEU A 265 0.66 1.41 24.37
C LEU A 265 1.27 2.32 25.44
N HIS A 266 0.46 3.17 26.06
CA HIS A 266 0.91 4.06 27.14
C HIS A 266 1.31 3.27 28.40
N ASP A 267 0.54 2.27 28.80
CA ASP A 267 0.86 1.40 29.94
C ASP A 267 2.19 0.66 29.72
N ASN A 268 2.42 0.15 28.51
CA ASN A 268 3.69 -0.50 28.14
C ASN A 268 4.87 0.47 28.24
N LEU A 269 4.71 1.71 27.80
CA LEU A 269 5.74 2.74 27.92
C LEU A 269 6.02 3.11 29.38
N ASP A 270 4.98 3.13 30.24
CA ASP A 270 5.07 3.49 31.66
C ASP A 270 5.66 2.38 32.55
N LEU A 271 5.47 1.11 32.19
CA LEU A 271 5.96 -0.07 32.92
C LEU A 271 7.49 -0.28 32.77
N TRP A 272 8.27 0.77 33.02
CA TRP A 272 9.74 0.82 33.01
C TRP A 272 10.41 0.88 31.62
N GLN A 273 9.66 0.76 30.54
CA GLN A 273 10.22 0.74 29.20
C GLN A 273 10.77 2.10 28.78
N GLU A 274 10.09 3.21 29.08
CA GLU A 274 10.56 4.55 28.69
C GLU A 274 11.94 4.88 29.30
N GLY A 275 12.13 4.63 30.60
CA GLY A 275 13.42 4.84 31.26
C GLY A 275 14.52 3.96 30.67
N MET A 276 14.22 2.68 30.40
CA MET A 276 15.15 1.75 29.76
C MET A 276 15.50 2.22 28.33
N TYR A 277 14.52 2.62 27.53
CA TYR A 277 14.73 3.10 26.17
C TYR A 277 15.56 4.38 26.15
N LYS A 278 15.30 5.35 27.04
CA LYS A 278 16.13 6.56 27.17
C LYS A 278 17.57 6.26 27.58
N MET A 279 17.80 5.19 28.35
CA MET A 279 19.15 4.73 28.70
C MET A 279 19.84 4.02 27.53
N MET A 280 19.13 3.18 26.79
CA MET A 280 19.66 2.43 25.64
C MET A 280 19.90 3.31 24.41
N PHE A 281 19.05 4.31 24.20
CA PHE A 281 19.05 5.23 23.07
C PHE A 281 19.17 6.66 23.59
N ALA A 282 20.38 7.04 24.00
CA ALA A 282 20.63 8.33 24.65
C ALA A 282 20.28 9.54 23.76
N ASP A 283 20.29 9.36 22.43
CA ASP A 283 19.91 10.39 21.45
C ASP A 283 18.40 10.61 21.36
N THR A 284 17.58 9.85 22.10
CA THR A 284 16.13 10.00 22.19
C THR A 284 15.67 10.41 23.59
N ALA A 285 16.58 10.84 24.46
CA ALA A 285 16.30 11.18 25.86
C ALA A 285 15.26 12.31 26.05
N ASP A 286 15.23 13.26 25.11
CA ASP A 286 14.31 14.40 25.07
C ASP A 286 12.96 14.07 24.40
N TRP A 287 12.80 12.86 23.85
CA TRP A 287 11.57 12.51 23.14
C TRP A 287 10.43 12.23 24.12
N ASN A 288 9.23 12.67 23.73
CA ASN A 288 7.97 12.25 24.33
C ASN A 288 7.42 11.05 23.55
N TYR A 289 7.65 9.84 24.06
CA TYR A 289 7.24 8.61 23.36
C TYR A 289 5.72 8.49 23.23
N LYS A 290 4.94 8.93 24.22
CA LYS A 290 3.47 8.86 24.18
C LYS A 290 2.85 9.75 23.09
N GLU A 291 3.43 10.92 22.82
CA GLU A 291 2.96 11.80 21.74
C GLU A 291 3.48 11.37 20.36
N ARG A 292 4.64 10.70 20.33
CA ARG A 292 5.29 10.26 19.10
C ARG A 292 4.55 9.10 18.44
N TYR A 293 4.18 8.07 19.21
CA TYR A 293 3.57 6.85 18.68
C TYR A 293 2.06 6.94 18.77
N GLN A 294 1.39 6.94 17.61
CA GLN A 294 -0.06 6.99 17.52
C GLN A 294 -0.60 5.71 16.90
N VAL A 295 -1.64 5.16 17.53
CA VAL A 295 -2.39 4.02 17.03
C VAL A 295 -3.84 4.41 16.78
N SER A 296 -4.44 3.91 15.70
CA SER A 296 -5.88 4.01 15.48
C SER A 296 -6.46 2.75 14.87
N VAL A 297 -7.74 2.51 15.12
CA VAL A 297 -8.49 1.36 14.60
C VAL A 297 -9.72 1.87 13.85
N ALA A 298 -9.87 1.48 12.60
CA ALA A 298 -11.09 1.62 11.82
C ALA A 298 -11.73 0.25 11.62
N LEU A 299 -12.98 0.09 12.06
CA LEU A 299 -13.78 -1.10 11.80
C LEU A 299 -14.46 -0.96 10.43
N CYS A 300 -14.28 -1.95 9.56
CA CYS A 300 -14.90 -1.99 8.25
C CYS A 300 -16.11 -2.91 8.32
N ASN A 301 -17.31 -2.32 8.28
CA ASN A 301 -18.54 -3.10 8.20
C ASN A 301 -18.67 -3.65 6.77
N SER A 302 -18.72 -4.97 6.61
CA SER A 302 -18.99 -5.63 5.34
C SER A 302 -20.48 -5.55 4.94
N ALA A 303 -21.11 -4.39 5.15
CA ALA A 303 -22.47 -4.12 4.73
C ALA A 303 -22.45 -2.89 3.79
N GLY A 304 -22.43 -3.18 2.49
CA GLY A 304 -22.67 -2.19 1.45
C GLY A 304 -21.39 -1.62 0.83
N SER A 305 -21.16 -1.99 -0.43
CA SER A 305 -20.58 -1.08 -1.41
C SER A 305 -21.38 0.22 -1.41
N GLY A 306 -20.97 1.19 -0.61
CA GLY A 306 -21.59 2.49 -0.47
C GLY A 306 -20.49 3.52 -0.40
N LYS A 307 -20.31 4.23 -1.53
CA LYS A 307 -19.53 5.45 -1.71
C LYS A 307 -18.89 6.01 -0.45
N ILE A 308 -17.56 6.06 -0.43
CA ILE A 308 -16.85 7.12 0.30
C ILE A 308 -17.34 8.42 -0.34
N SER A 309 -18.29 9.09 0.31
CA SER A 309 -18.61 10.47 0.02
C SER A 309 -17.47 11.30 0.58
N GLU A 310 -16.59 11.76 -0.30
CA GLU A 310 -15.83 12.99 -0.05
C GLU A 310 -16.83 14.16 0.05
N VAL A 311 -16.44 15.13 0.86
CA VAL A 311 -17.15 16.40 1.13
C VAL A 311 -17.52 17.12 -0.16
#